data_AF-A0A0D8HVC1-F1
#
_entry.id   AF-A0A0D8HVC1-F1
#
_cell.length_a   1.000
_cell.length_b   1.000
_cell.length_c   1.000
_cell.angle_alpha   90.00
_cell.angle_beta   90.00
_cell.angle_gamma   90.00
#
_symmetry.space_group_name_H-M   'P 1'
#
loop_
_entity.id
_entity.type
_entity.pdbx_description
1 polymer ?
#
loop_
_entity_poly.entity_id
_entity_poly.type
_entity_poly.pdbx_seq_one_letter_code
_entity_poly.pdbx_strand_id
1 'polypeptide(L)'
;MTDNTARVTGRSRPTALSDLPKYSLEGRSISTVYVNEFDDNPGMLVAYGEFVRAAKDSGHVVVGGSIRREMSDDDLQKVLLDAQAQWDRMHEFYKQAASGEEIKDYLVNTLKQWCISEGVEVPTALVSAVKA
;
A
#
# COMPACT_ATOMS: atom_id res chain seq x y z
N MET A 1 -28.97 -13.16 9.87
CA MET A 1 -27.69 -12.97 10.56
C MET A 1 -26.60 -13.43 9.60
N THR A 2 -25.99 -12.49 8.90
CA THR A 2 -24.92 -12.77 7.93
C THR A 2 -23.61 -12.91 8.68
N ASP A 3 -23.02 -14.09 8.55
CA ASP A 3 -21.72 -14.46 9.09
C ASP A 3 -20.67 -13.43 8.65
N ASN A 4 -20.30 -12.55 9.56
CA ASN A 4 -19.31 -11.49 9.34
C ASN A 4 -17.95 -11.92 9.92
N THR A 5 -17.62 -13.19 9.74
CA THR A 5 -16.30 -13.73 10.05
C THR A 5 -15.39 -13.41 8.86
N ALA A 6 -14.65 -12.30 8.99
CA ALA A 6 -13.52 -12.00 8.14
C ALA A 6 -12.64 -13.25 8.04
N ARG A 7 -12.62 -13.88 6.86
CA ARG A 7 -11.64 -14.91 6.54
C ARG A 7 -10.27 -14.25 6.69
N VAL A 8 -9.55 -14.58 7.75
CA VAL A 8 -8.13 -14.28 7.89
C VAL A 8 -7.41 -15.14 6.86
N THR A 9 -7.38 -14.68 5.61
CA THR A 9 -6.44 -15.17 4.62
C THR A 9 -5.09 -14.62 5.03
N GLY A 10 -4.31 -15.40 5.77
CA GLY A 10 -2.92 -15.08 6.03
C GLY A 10 -2.24 -14.71 4.72
N ARG A 11 -1.85 -13.45 4.55
CA ARG A 11 -1.30 -12.96 3.28
C ARG A 11 0.12 -13.47 3.12
N SER A 12 0.27 -14.72 2.69
CA SER A 12 1.56 -15.28 2.30
C SER A 12 2.34 -14.34 1.38
N ARG A 13 3.67 -14.41 1.46
CA ARG A 13 4.62 -13.62 0.67
C ARG A 13 4.07 -13.30 -0.73
N PRO A 14 3.92 -12.01 -1.11
CA PRO A 14 3.33 -11.64 -2.40
C PRO A 14 4.04 -12.32 -3.58
N THR A 15 3.27 -12.91 -4.48
CA THR A 15 3.78 -13.62 -5.67
C THR A 15 3.41 -12.92 -6.97
N ALA A 16 2.35 -12.11 -6.96
CA ALA A 16 1.86 -11.35 -8.09
C ALA A 16 1.38 -9.96 -7.67
N LEU A 17 1.23 -9.05 -8.66
CA LEU A 17 0.70 -7.70 -8.42
C LEU A 17 -0.72 -7.72 -7.82
N SER A 18 -1.52 -8.75 -8.12
CA SER A 18 -2.86 -8.93 -7.56
C SER A 18 -2.88 -9.15 -6.05
N ASP A 19 -1.74 -9.54 -5.45
CA ASP A 19 -1.62 -9.76 -4.01
C ASP A 19 -1.42 -8.43 -3.27
N LEU A 20 -1.08 -7.36 -4.00
CA LEU A 20 -0.79 -6.05 -3.46
C LEU A 20 -2.06 -5.19 -3.37
N PRO A 21 -2.15 -4.30 -2.39
CA PRO A 21 -3.28 -3.40 -2.30
C PRO A 21 -3.29 -2.45 -3.51
N LYS A 22 -4.49 -2.14 -4.02
CA LYS A 22 -4.68 -1.37 -5.25
C LYS A 22 -3.90 -0.05 -5.27
N TYR A 23 -3.83 0.67 -4.14
CA TYR A 23 -3.11 1.94 -4.05
C TYR A 23 -1.60 1.81 -4.32
N SER A 24 -0.98 0.65 -4.08
CA SER A 24 0.44 0.40 -4.38
C SER A 24 0.70 0.24 -5.87
N LEU A 25 -0.35 -0.09 -6.64
CA LEU A 25 -0.32 -0.21 -8.09
C LEU A 25 -0.74 1.10 -8.77
N GLU A 26 -1.18 2.08 -7.99
CA GLU A 26 -1.48 3.41 -8.47
C GLU A 26 -0.17 4.20 -8.49
N GLY A 27 0.21 4.72 -9.67
CA GLY A 27 1.41 5.52 -9.77
C GLY A 27 1.34 6.80 -8.95
N ARG A 28 2.50 7.42 -8.75
CA ARG A 28 2.68 8.59 -7.88
C ARG A 28 1.65 9.68 -8.21
N SER A 29 0.98 10.18 -7.17
CA SER A 29 0.12 11.36 -7.26
C SER A 29 0.94 12.59 -7.66
N ILE A 30 0.49 13.27 -8.71
CA ILE A 30 1.10 14.50 -9.22
C ILE A 30 0.27 15.70 -8.78
N SER A 31 -1.05 15.62 -8.97
CA SER A 31 -1.96 16.71 -8.64
C SER A 31 -3.39 16.20 -8.42
N THR A 32 -4.20 17.01 -7.76
CA THR A 32 -5.64 16.82 -7.62
C THR A 32 -6.33 18.15 -7.90
N VAL A 33 -7.26 18.14 -8.84
CA VAL A 33 -8.06 19.30 -9.24
C VAL A 33 -9.51 19.07 -8.83
N TYR A 34 -10.04 19.96 -7.99
CA TYR A 34 -11.44 19.91 -7.56
C TYR A 34 -12.32 20.65 -8.57
N VAL A 35 -12.77 19.95 -9.62
CA VAL A 35 -13.53 20.55 -10.73
C VAL A 35 -14.81 21.23 -10.26
N ASN A 36 -15.45 20.71 -9.21
CA ASN A 36 -16.67 21.26 -8.63
C ASN A 36 -16.49 22.68 -8.06
N GLU A 37 -15.27 23.15 -7.82
CA GLU A 37 -15.01 24.50 -7.31
C GLU A 37 -15.03 25.57 -8.41
N PHE A 38 -15.15 25.17 -9.68
CA PHE A 38 -15.15 26.09 -10.83
C PHE A 38 -16.01 25.59 -12.01
N ASP A 39 -16.94 24.68 -11.76
CA ASP A 39 -17.77 24.06 -12.81
C ASP A 39 -18.76 25.02 -13.48
N ASP A 40 -18.99 26.17 -12.85
CA ASP A 40 -19.78 27.29 -13.35
C ASP A 40 -18.97 28.25 -14.25
N ASN A 41 -17.65 28.08 -14.33
CA ASN A 41 -16.75 28.95 -15.10
C ASN A 41 -16.27 28.24 -16.39
N PRO A 42 -16.83 28.60 -17.57
CA PRO A 42 -16.47 27.96 -18.84
C PRO A 42 -14.98 28.10 -19.20
N GLY A 43 -14.35 29.22 -18.85
CA GLY A 43 -12.94 29.46 -19.13
C GLY A 43 -12.03 28.50 -18.35
N MET A 44 -12.33 28.28 -17.07
CA MET A 44 -11.61 27.34 -16.22
C MET A 44 -11.81 25.89 -16.68
N LEU A 45 -13.02 25.53 -17.12
CA LEU A 45 -13.30 24.21 -17.69
C LEU A 45 -12.50 23.92 -18.97
N VAL A 46 -12.37 24.92 -19.87
CA VAL A 46 -11.55 24.78 -21.09
C VAL A 46 -10.09 24.58 -20.73
N ALA A 47 -9.52 25.42 -19.86
CA ALA A 47 -8.14 25.30 -19.43
C ALA A 47 -7.86 23.95 -18.72
N TYR A 48 -8.78 23.49 -17.88
CA TYR A 48 -8.69 22.17 -17.27
C TYR A 48 -8.73 21.05 -18.32
N GLY A 49 -9.59 21.15 -19.33
CA GLY A 49 -9.65 20.21 -20.45
C GLY A 49 -8.31 20.11 -21.22
N GLU A 50 -7.68 21.24 -21.50
CA GLU A 50 -6.35 21.29 -22.13
C GLU A 50 -5.26 20.66 -21.24
N PHE A 51 -5.29 20.97 -19.94
CA PHE A 51 -4.37 20.37 -18.98
C PHE A 51 -4.53 18.84 -18.89
N VAL A 52 -5.77 18.35 -18.83
CA VAL A 52 -6.05 16.90 -18.82
C VAL A 52 -5.55 16.24 -20.10
N ARG A 53 -5.69 16.90 -21.24
CA ARG A 53 -5.17 16.39 -22.52
C ARG A 53 -3.65 16.28 -22.49
N ALA A 54 -2.95 17.35 -22.12
CA ALA A 54 -1.50 17.37 -22.04
C ALA A 54 -0.95 16.32 -21.03
N ALA A 55 -1.64 16.13 -19.90
CA ALA A 55 -1.29 15.11 -18.92
C ALA A 55 -1.41 13.71 -19.52
N LYS A 56 -2.52 13.40 -20.19
CA LYS A 56 -2.72 12.09 -20.86
C LYS A 56 -1.69 11.85 -21.96
N ASP A 57 -1.40 12.86 -22.79
CA ASP A 57 -0.39 12.78 -23.85
C ASP A 57 1.02 12.51 -23.29
N SER A 58 1.26 12.89 -22.03
CA SER A 58 2.50 12.62 -21.29
C SER A 58 2.51 11.26 -20.55
N GLY A 59 1.51 10.41 -20.76
CA GLY A 59 1.39 9.11 -20.08
C GLY A 59 0.94 9.24 -18.62
N HIS A 60 0.04 10.17 -18.33
CA HIS A 60 -0.60 10.27 -17.01
C HIS A 60 -2.02 9.75 -17.02
N VAL A 61 -2.40 9.11 -15.93
CA VAL A 61 -3.77 8.65 -15.68
C VAL A 61 -4.54 9.76 -14.99
N VAL A 62 -5.72 10.09 -15.52
CA VAL A 62 -6.61 11.11 -14.97
C VAL A 62 -7.97 10.50 -14.63
N VAL A 63 -8.33 10.48 -13.35
CA VAL A 63 -9.61 9.95 -12.84
C VAL A 63 -10.18 10.93 -11.82
N GLY A 64 -11.37 11.49 -12.11
CA GLY A 64 -12.09 12.35 -11.16
C GLY A 64 -11.28 13.54 -10.64
N GLY A 65 -10.46 14.18 -11.48
CA GLY A 65 -9.58 15.28 -11.07
C GLY A 65 -8.24 14.87 -10.48
N SER A 66 -8.05 13.60 -10.13
CA SER A 66 -6.75 13.06 -9.70
C SER A 66 -5.88 12.76 -10.91
N ILE A 67 -4.67 13.31 -10.93
CA ILE A 67 -3.66 13.10 -11.96
C ILE A 67 -2.49 12.34 -11.37
N ARG A 68 -2.18 11.19 -11.96
CA ARG A 68 -1.15 10.27 -11.49
C ARG A 68 -0.24 9.88 -12.63
N ARG A 69 1.03 9.66 -12.32
CA ARG A 69 1.94 9.03 -13.29
C ARG A 69 1.43 7.62 -13.60
N GLU A 70 1.40 7.23 -14.87
CA GLU A 70 1.20 5.82 -15.22
C GLU A 70 2.43 5.01 -14.79
N MET A 71 2.20 3.84 -14.20
CA MET A 71 3.29 2.92 -13.89
C MET A 71 3.59 2.06 -15.10
N SER A 72 4.86 2.02 -15.52
CA SER A 72 5.30 1.02 -16.50
C SER A 72 5.32 -0.38 -15.87
N ASP A 73 5.43 -1.41 -16.70
CA ASP A 73 5.63 -2.79 -16.23
C ASP A 73 6.87 -2.91 -15.33
N ASP A 74 7.96 -2.20 -15.66
CA ASP A 74 9.17 -2.14 -14.83
C ASP A 74 8.91 -1.51 -13.46
N ASP A 75 8.10 -0.44 -13.40
CA ASP A 75 7.74 0.20 -12.14
C ASP A 75 6.86 -0.74 -11.29
N LEU A 76 5.92 -1.45 -11.89
CA LEU A 76 5.08 -2.44 -11.21
C LEU A 76 5.92 -3.62 -10.71
N GLN A 77 6.86 -4.11 -11.51
CA GLN A 77 7.77 -5.18 -11.10
C GLN A 77 8.64 -4.76 -9.90
N LYS A 78 9.15 -3.51 -9.89
CA LYS A 78 9.87 -2.97 -8.73
C LYS A 78 8.98 -2.93 -7.48
N VAL A 79 7.73 -2.50 -7.61
CA VAL A 79 6.78 -2.51 -6.49
C VAL A 79 6.56 -3.92 -5.94
N LEU A 80 6.45 -4.94 -6.79
CA LEU A 80 6.35 -6.33 -6.34
C LEU A 80 7.61 -6.79 -5.60
N LEU A 81 8.79 -6.48 -6.14
CA LEU A 81 10.07 -6.82 -5.53
C LEU A 81 10.25 -6.15 -4.16
N ASP A 82 9.88 -4.87 -4.04
CA ASP A 82 9.96 -4.12 -2.79
C ASP A 82 9.00 -4.69 -1.74
N ALA A 83 7.78 -5.05 -2.14
CA ALA A 83 6.79 -5.70 -1.26
C ALA A 83 7.29 -7.07 -0.78
N GLN A 84 7.86 -7.87 -1.67
CA GLN A 84 8.50 -9.14 -1.33
C GLN A 84 9.65 -8.96 -0.36
N ALA A 85 10.55 -8.01 -0.62
CA ALA A 85 11.69 -7.73 0.24
C ALA A 85 11.24 -7.23 1.63
N GLN A 86 10.16 -6.44 1.70
CA GLN A 86 9.57 -6.03 2.96
C GLN A 86 9.01 -7.22 3.74
N TRP A 87 8.27 -8.11 3.07
CA TRP A 87 7.74 -9.33 3.68
C TRP A 87 8.88 -10.21 4.19
N ASP A 88 9.93 -10.42 3.39
CA ASP A 88 11.09 -11.24 3.75
C ASP A 88 11.78 -10.69 5.01
N ARG A 89 11.96 -9.36 5.11
CA ARG A 89 12.48 -8.72 6.34
C ARG A 89 11.60 -8.95 7.56
N MET A 90 10.29 -8.81 7.42
CA MET A 90 9.36 -9.03 8.54
C MET A 90 9.34 -10.48 9.00
N HIS A 91 9.42 -11.42 8.07
CA HIS A 91 9.49 -12.84 8.36
C HIS A 91 10.79 -13.21 9.10
N GLU A 92 11.93 -12.61 8.77
CA GLU A 92 13.17 -12.81 9.53
C GLU A 92 13.06 -12.26 10.97
N PHE A 93 12.48 -11.07 11.17
CA PHE A 93 12.23 -10.56 12.53
C PHE A 93 11.25 -11.46 13.31
N TYR A 94 10.26 -12.04 12.64
CA TYR A 94 9.38 -13.02 13.25
C TYR A 94 10.15 -14.26 13.72
N LYS A 95 11.04 -14.80 12.90
CA LYS A 95 11.88 -15.97 13.28
C LYS A 95 12.75 -15.68 14.49
N GLN A 96 13.36 -14.49 14.55
CA GLN A 96 14.13 -14.03 15.71
C GLN A 96 13.25 -13.93 16.97
N ALA A 97 12.06 -13.33 16.84
CA ALA A 97 11.13 -13.25 17.97
C ALA A 97 10.66 -14.64 18.43
N ALA A 98 10.46 -15.57 17.49
CA ALA A 98 10.05 -16.95 17.77
C ALA A 98 11.17 -17.81 18.38
N SER A 99 12.45 -17.51 18.08
CA SER A 99 13.61 -18.12 18.76
C SER A 99 13.86 -17.54 20.16
N GLY A 100 13.11 -16.50 20.56
CA GLY A 100 13.22 -15.84 21.86
C GLY A 100 14.23 -14.70 21.89
N GLU A 101 14.72 -14.23 20.74
CA GLU A 101 15.59 -13.06 20.66
C GLU A 101 14.82 -11.78 20.99
N GLU A 102 15.53 -10.82 21.59
CA GLU A 102 14.98 -9.51 21.92
C GLU A 102 14.77 -8.68 20.64
N ILE A 103 13.53 -8.23 20.44
CA ILE A 103 13.16 -7.36 19.33
C ILE A 103 13.11 -5.92 19.82
N LYS A 104 13.72 -5.02 19.04
CA LYS A 104 13.72 -3.58 19.35
C LYS A 104 12.30 -3.05 19.46
N ASP A 105 12.02 -2.24 20.49
CA ASP A 105 10.68 -1.75 20.84
C ASP A 105 9.92 -1.12 19.66
N TYR A 106 10.61 -0.33 18.83
CA TYR A 106 9.98 0.33 17.68
C TYR A 106 9.45 -0.64 16.61
N LEU A 107 9.90 -1.91 16.61
CA LEU A 107 9.44 -2.96 15.70
C LEU A 107 8.31 -3.80 16.28
N VAL A 108 8.10 -3.80 17.60
CA VAL A 108 7.19 -4.72 18.29
C VAL A 108 5.76 -4.59 17.76
N ASN A 109 5.25 -3.36 17.66
CA ASN A 109 3.88 -3.12 17.18
C ASN A 109 3.72 -3.49 15.70
N THR A 110 4.72 -3.15 14.87
CA THR A 110 4.73 -3.48 13.44
C THR A 110 4.72 -4.99 13.22
N LEU A 111 5.54 -5.73 13.97
CA LEU A 111 5.63 -7.19 13.88
C LEU A 111 4.37 -7.89 14.40
N LYS A 112 3.72 -7.36 15.45
CA LYS A 112 2.40 -7.83 15.89
C LYS A 112 1.34 -7.70 14.81
N GLN A 113 1.25 -6.52 14.18
CA GLN A 113 0.30 -6.29 13.09
C GLN A 113 0.58 -7.20 11.89
N TRP A 114 1.86 -7.41 11.57
CA TRP A 114 2.27 -8.36 10.55
C TRP A 114 1.80 -9.78 10.89
N CYS A 115 2.05 -10.29 12.10
CA CYS A 115 1.61 -11.63 12.52
C CYS A 115 0.08 -11.81 12.36
N ILE A 116 -0.69 -10.80 12.78
CA ILE A 116 -2.15 -10.78 12.62
C ILE A 116 -2.54 -10.86 11.13
N SER A 117 -1.87 -10.09 10.26
CA SER A 117 -2.14 -10.09 8.82
C SER A 117 -1.75 -11.39 8.10
N GLU A 118 -0.72 -12.07 8.61
CA GLU A 118 -0.26 -13.37 8.10
C GLU A 118 -1.03 -14.55 8.72
N GLY A 119 -1.85 -14.30 9.74
CA GLY A 119 -2.56 -15.35 10.46
C GLY A 119 -1.64 -16.30 11.23
N VAL A 120 -0.46 -15.82 11.64
CA VAL A 120 0.50 -16.58 12.46
C VAL A 120 0.42 -16.17 13.92
N GLU A 121 0.85 -17.05 14.82
CA GLU A 121 0.87 -16.78 16.26
C GLU A 121 1.83 -15.61 16.57
N VAL A 122 1.45 -14.75 17.51
CA VAL A 122 2.32 -13.66 17.97
C VAL A 122 3.33 -14.23 18.97
N PRO A 123 4.65 -14.18 18.70
CA PRO A 123 5.65 -14.71 19.62
C PRO A 123 5.62 -14.04 21.00
N THR A 124 5.88 -14.81 22.05
CA THR A 124 5.83 -14.36 23.45
C THR A 124 6.80 -13.20 23.73
N ALA A 125 7.95 -13.16 23.05
CA ALA A 125 8.92 -12.07 23.11
C ALA A 125 8.28 -10.69 22.80
N LEU A 126 7.27 -10.66 21.91
CA LEU A 126 6.55 -9.43 21.54
C LEU A 126 5.46 -9.07 22.55
N VAL A 127 4.90 -10.05 23.27
CA VAL A 127 3.86 -9.82 24.29
C VAL A 127 4.47 -9.20 25.55
N SER A 128 5.66 -9.64 25.93
CA SER A 128 6.38 -9.20 27.14
C SER A 128 6.95 -7.78 27.04
N ALA A 129 7.25 -7.29 25.83
CA ALA A 129 7.83 -5.97 25.59
C ALA A 129 6.89 -4.77 25.91
N VAL A 130 5.64 -5.00 26.33
CA VAL A 130 4.68 -3.94 26.73
C VAL A 130 4.79 -3.57 28.22
N LYS A 131 5.80 -4.07 28.94
CA LYS A 131 6.09 -3.66 30.32
C LYS A 131 7.51 -3.12 30.47
N ALA A 132 7.68 -1.84 30.15
CA ALA A 132 8.70 -0.96 30.73
C ALA A 132 8.19 0.48 30.68
#